data_AF-A0ABD1MTD4-F1
#
_entry.id   AF-A0ABD1MTD4-F1
#
_cell.length_a   1.000
_cell.length_b   1.000
_cell.length_c   1.000
_cell.angle_alpha   90.00
_cell.angle_beta   90.00
_cell.angle_gamma   90.00
#
_symmetry.space_group_name_H-M   'P 1'
#
loop_
_entity.id
_entity.type
_entity.pdbx_description
1 polymer ?
#
loop_
_entity_poly.entity_id
_entity_poly.type
_entity_poly.pdbx_seq_one_letter_code
_entity_poly.pdbx_strand_id
1 'polypeptide(L)'
;MGNGPCRAVETNRLANGEAADNSFHKQAPEDANDVATDPEAPAKRARLQRDLTFQDVYQNDGVFDDDDDEDSDWEPFQLPKCVEIKRWSCKNCTIANLDGDDYCQICGEHKDSKILSYGFYASPFAQDEDLIEVQENIKGLKDVGSQVANSLTAIGFDDRMLLHAEVEKKSVPHPERPDRLRAIAASLARAGIFPGKCYPVPAREITREELIMVHTSEHIESVEVTAESISSYFTSDTYANQHSALAARLAAGLCADLASAIVSGHAKNGFALVRPPGHHAGVRQAMGFCLHNNAAVAALAAQAAGARKVLILDWDVHHGNGTQEIFEQNKSVLYISLHRHEGGKFYPGTGAAEEVGSMGAEGYCVNIPWSRGGVGDNDYNFAFQHVVLPIASKFNPDFTIISAGFDAARGDPLGCCDVTPPGYAHMTHMLNSLSGGKLLVILEGGYNLRSISSSATAVIKVLLGESPQCELENSFPSKSGLQTVLEVLKIQMNFWPSLGPIYVNLESQWRMYCFEKKRNQTKKRRRFLVPMWRWGRKRFLFHFMNGHLNVKSK
;
A
#
# COMPACT_ATOMS: atom_id res chain seq x y z
N MET A 1 58.03 4.85 9.07
CA MET A 1 58.99 5.13 10.16
C MET A 1 58.37 6.23 11.02
N GLY A 2 58.18 6.08 12.34
CA GLY A 2 58.34 4.90 13.19
C GLY A 2 57.94 5.20 14.65
N ASN A 3 57.65 4.12 15.40
CA ASN A 3 57.68 3.93 16.87
C ASN A 3 57.00 4.96 17.82
N GLY A 4 56.13 4.45 18.70
CA GLY A 4 55.85 5.02 20.04
C GLY A 4 56.98 4.73 21.04
N PRO A 5 56.78 4.98 22.36
CA PRO A 5 56.24 3.89 23.22
C PRO A 5 55.42 4.36 24.45
N CYS A 6 55.06 3.39 25.31
CA CYS A 6 54.12 3.51 26.45
C CYS A 6 54.76 3.81 27.83
N ARG A 7 53.95 4.33 28.78
CA ARG A 7 53.82 4.00 30.24
C ARG A 7 52.82 4.99 30.89
N ALA A 8 51.84 4.70 31.77
CA ALA A 8 51.49 3.63 32.74
C ALA A 8 51.75 4.02 34.23
N VAL A 9 51.04 3.35 35.19
CA VAL A 9 51.24 3.37 36.68
C VAL A 9 50.56 4.58 37.40
N GLU A 10 49.81 4.52 38.54
CA GLU A 10 49.48 3.45 39.55
C GLU A 10 48.17 3.66 40.40
N THR A 11 47.65 2.56 41.00
CA THR A 11 46.83 2.33 42.26
C THR A 11 45.90 3.40 42.90
N ASN A 12 44.75 3.05 43.54
CA ASN A 12 44.57 2.20 44.75
C ASN A 12 43.10 1.71 44.92
N ARG A 13 42.80 0.45 45.34
CA ARG A 13 42.47 -0.09 46.71
C ARG A 13 41.15 0.44 47.34
N LEU A 14 40.32 -0.32 48.09
CA LEU A 14 40.42 -1.67 48.74
C LEU A 14 39.01 -2.18 49.19
N ALA A 15 38.77 -3.52 49.25
CA ALA A 15 37.81 -4.31 50.12
C ALA A 15 36.30 -3.88 50.25
N ASN A 16 35.27 -4.72 50.51
CA ASN A 16 35.00 -6.18 50.67
C ASN A 16 33.46 -6.41 50.44
N GLY A 17 32.76 -7.55 50.62
CA GLY A 17 33.05 -8.88 51.19
C GLY A 17 31.81 -9.83 51.17
N GLU A 18 31.59 -10.61 52.24
CA GLU A 18 30.62 -11.73 52.43
C GLU A 18 29.57 -11.40 53.54
N ALA A 19 28.48 -12.13 53.88
CA ALA A 19 27.58 -13.11 53.22
C ALA A 19 26.38 -13.48 54.18
N ALA A 20 25.43 -14.31 53.72
CA ALA A 20 24.58 -15.27 54.48
C ALA A 20 23.48 -14.84 55.51
N ASP A 21 22.21 -15.10 55.12
CA ASP A 21 21.26 -16.11 55.69
C ASP A 21 20.28 -15.87 56.90
N ASN A 22 19.09 -16.50 56.75
CA ASN A 22 18.02 -17.03 57.63
C ASN A 22 17.23 -16.30 58.77
N SER A 23 15.88 -16.31 58.56
CA SER A 23 14.68 -16.55 59.42
C SER A 23 14.60 -16.42 60.97
N PHE A 24 13.40 -16.08 61.50
CA PHE A 24 12.57 -16.94 62.42
C PHE A 24 11.23 -16.34 63.00
N HIS A 25 10.12 -17.13 62.92
CA HIS A 25 9.00 -17.32 63.92
C HIS A 25 7.98 -16.19 64.33
N LYS A 26 6.75 -16.44 64.87
CA LYS A 26 6.14 -17.66 65.49
C LYS A 26 4.56 -17.78 65.58
N GLN A 27 4.00 -18.99 65.36
CA GLN A 27 2.69 -19.63 65.80
C GLN A 27 1.31 -19.00 65.37
N ALA A 28 0.13 -19.67 65.18
CA ALA A 28 -0.54 -20.96 65.59
C ALA A 28 -1.35 -20.92 66.93
N PRO A 29 -2.45 -21.70 67.21
CA PRO A 29 -3.00 -22.94 66.56
C PRO A 29 -4.59 -23.17 66.55
N GLU A 30 -5.08 -24.40 66.25
CA GLU A 30 -6.38 -25.10 66.64
C GLU A 30 -7.78 -24.48 66.22
N ASP A 31 -9.00 -25.10 66.15
CA ASP A 31 -9.68 -26.46 66.10
C ASP A 31 -11.22 -26.26 65.76
N ALA A 32 -12.22 -27.14 65.49
CA ALA A 32 -12.51 -28.61 65.32
C ALA A 32 -13.88 -28.88 64.55
N ASN A 33 -14.59 -30.03 64.71
CA ASN A 33 -15.69 -30.60 63.83
C ASN A 33 -17.10 -30.83 64.54
N ASP A 34 -18.17 -31.59 64.12
CA ASP A 34 -18.48 -32.60 63.03
C ASP A 34 -20.01 -33.03 62.84
N VAL A 35 -20.34 -33.76 61.73
CA VAL A 35 -21.47 -34.75 61.41
C VAL A 35 -23.00 -34.43 61.19
N ALA A 36 -23.52 -34.78 59.97
CA ALA A 36 -24.90 -35.19 59.50
C ALA A 36 -26.06 -34.16 59.29
N THR A 37 -27.22 -34.38 58.57
CA THR A 37 -27.99 -35.60 58.11
C THR A 37 -28.79 -35.43 56.75
N ASP A 38 -30.01 -36.00 56.52
CA ASP A 38 -30.71 -36.22 55.20
C ASP A 38 -32.31 -36.19 55.29
N PRO A 39 -33.21 -36.51 54.30
CA PRO A 39 -34.00 -35.55 53.46
C PRO A 39 -35.56 -35.80 53.30
N GLU A 40 -36.32 -34.96 52.55
CA GLU A 40 -37.48 -35.33 51.65
C GLU A 40 -38.06 -34.13 50.80
N ALA A 41 -38.99 -34.38 49.83
CA ALA A 41 -39.24 -33.48 48.66
C ALA A 41 -40.74 -33.02 48.32
N PRO A 42 -41.27 -32.92 47.06
CA PRO A 42 -41.50 -31.61 46.38
C PRO A 42 -42.91 -31.33 45.73
N ALA A 43 -43.21 -30.08 45.30
CA ALA A 43 -44.46 -29.74 44.53
C ALA A 43 -44.39 -28.55 43.51
N LYS A 44 -45.17 -28.66 42.42
CA LYS A 44 -45.07 -27.99 41.10
C LYS A 44 -45.65 -26.56 40.92
N ARG A 45 -44.96 -25.75 40.10
CA ARG A 45 -45.41 -24.80 39.02
C ARG A 45 -46.76 -24.05 39.12
N ALA A 46 -46.68 -22.72 38.91
CA ALA A 46 -47.62 -21.95 38.07
C ALA A 46 -46.90 -20.78 37.36
N ARG A 47 -47.46 -20.22 36.27
CA ARG A 47 -46.84 -19.14 35.45
C ARG A 47 -47.87 -18.08 35.10
N LEU A 48 -47.58 -16.80 35.36
CA LEU A 48 -48.33 -15.67 34.78
C LEU A 48 -47.35 -14.59 34.31
N GLN A 49 -47.76 -13.80 33.31
CA GLN A 49 -46.90 -12.89 32.55
C GLN A 49 -47.34 -11.44 32.78
N ARG A 50 -46.38 -10.56 33.06
CA ARG A 50 -46.62 -9.11 33.21
C ARG A 50 -45.34 -8.36 32.87
N ASP A 51 -45.44 -7.36 32.01
CA ASP A 51 -44.27 -6.60 31.54
C ASP A 51 -43.78 -5.62 32.63
N LEU A 52 -42.47 -5.55 32.83
CA LEU A 52 -41.79 -4.63 33.75
C LEU A 52 -41.22 -3.42 33.01
N THR A 53 -40.99 -2.34 33.74
CA THR A 53 -40.52 -1.06 33.19
C THR A 53 -39.09 -0.74 33.63
N PHE A 54 -38.46 0.23 32.97
CA PHE A 54 -37.02 0.51 33.09
C PHE A 54 -36.58 1.05 34.48
N GLN A 55 -37.50 1.22 35.42
CA GLN A 55 -37.23 1.58 36.81
C GLN A 55 -37.07 0.36 37.73
N ASP A 56 -37.70 -0.77 37.40
CA ASP A 56 -37.85 -1.94 38.28
C ASP A 56 -36.54 -2.79 38.39
N VAL A 57 -35.51 -2.42 37.63
CA VAL A 57 -34.24 -3.16 37.47
C VAL A 57 -33.16 -2.75 38.47
N TYR A 58 -33.33 -1.62 39.17
CA TYR A 58 -32.24 -0.95 39.92
C TYR A 58 -32.44 -0.83 41.43
N GLN A 59 -33.48 -1.46 42.01
CA GLN A 59 -33.81 -1.34 43.43
C GLN A 59 -34.32 -2.65 44.05
N ASN A 60 -33.45 -3.67 44.15
CA ASN A 60 -33.65 -4.78 45.10
C ASN A 60 -32.34 -5.50 45.46
N ASP A 61 -31.37 -4.76 46.01
CA ASP A 61 -30.15 -5.34 46.58
C ASP A 61 -30.42 -5.94 47.98
N GLY A 62 -30.08 -7.22 48.14
CA GLY A 62 -29.84 -7.86 49.44
C GLY A 62 -31.03 -8.62 50.06
N VAL A 63 -30.87 -9.96 50.16
CA VAL A 63 -30.98 -10.80 51.37
C VAL A 63 -30.80 -12.28 50.95
N PHE A 64 -29.78 -12.92 51.53
CA PHE A 64 -29.65 -14.33 52.03
C PHE A 64 -30.56 -15.45 51.46
N ASP A 65 -30.14 -16.71 51.28
CA ASP A 65 -28.93 -17.46 51.74
C ASP A 65 -28.34 -18.36 50.60
N ASP A 66 -27.16 -18.95 50.84
CA ASP A 66 -26.63 -20.11 50.10
C ASP A 66 -27.12 -21.43 50.74
N ASP A 67 -27.27 -22.51 49.96
CA ASP A 67 -27.16 -23.94 50.39
C ASP A 67 -27.24 -24.91 49.19
N ASP A 68 -26.08 -25.42 48.79
CA ASP A 68 -25.65 -26.69 48.15
C ASP A 68 -26.46 -27.51 47.08
N ASP A 69 -25.69 -27.93 46.06
CA ASP A 69 -25.61 -29.22 45.35
C ASP A 69 -26.84 -29.95 44.73
N GLU A 70 -26.84 -30.03 43.39
CA GLU A 70 -27.04 -31.30 42.66
C GLU A 70 -26.25 -31.27 41.32
N ASP A 71 -25.50 -32.33 41.01
CA ASP A 71 -24.44 -32.31 39.97
C ASP A 71 -24.86 -32.97 38.62
N SER A 72 -24.15 -32.60 37.55
CA SER A 72 -24.14 -33.24 36.20
C SER A 72 -25.24 -32.96 35.15
N ASP A 73 -24.90 -33.35 33.92
CA ASP A 73 -25.76 -33.54 32.73
C ASP A 73 -26.52 -32.34 32.13
N TRP A 74 -25.84 -31.18 32.05
CA TRP A 74 -26.05 -30.24 30.93
C TRP A 74 -24.81 -30.14 30.04
N GLU A 75 -24.65 -31.10 29.12
CA GLU A 75 -23.83 -30.86 27.92
C GLU A 75 -24.34 -29.60 27.21
N PRO A 76 -23.50 -28.58 26.94
CA PRO A 76 -23.88 -27.50 26.06
C PRO A 76 -24.19 -28.09 24.68
N PHE A 77 -25.47 -28.10 24.30
CA PHE A 77 -25.97 -28.65 23.04
C PHE A 77 -24.97 -28.41 21.90
N GLN A 78 -24.45 -29.50 21.32
CA GLN A 78 -23.37 -29.45 20.34
C GLN A 78 -23.76 -28.49 19.20
N LEU A 79 -23.21 -27.28 19.24
CA LEU A 79 -23.31 -26.31 18.15
C LEU A 79 -22.85 -27.05 16.88
N PRO A 80 -23.68 -27.09 15.82
CA PRO A 80 -23.50 -28.03 14.72
C PRO A 80 -22.08 -27.87 14.17
N LYS A 81 -21.33 -28.98 14.21
CA LYS A 81 -19.87 -29.07 13.98
C LYS A 81 -19.37 -27.93 13.10
N CYS A 82 -18.54 -27.06 13.70
CA CYS A 82 -18.06 -25.81 13.11
C CYS A 82 -17.87 -25.97 11.61
N VAL A 83 -18.80 -25.39 10.83
CA VAL A 83 -18.94 -25.74 9.42
C VAL A 83 -17.63 -25.42 8.73
N GLU A 84 -16.96 -26.45 8.19
CA GLU A 84 -15.80 -26.26 7.33
C GLU A 84 -16.25 -25.59 6.04
N ILE A 85 -16.34 -24.26 6.10
CA ILE A 85 -16.47 -23.38 4.95
C ILE A 85 -15.19 -23.59 4.16
N LYS A 86 -15.23 -24.51 3.21
CA LYS A 86 -14.17 -24.70 2.23
C LYS A 86 -13.93 -23.36 1.53
N ARG A 87 -12.65 -23.03 1.36
CA ARG A 87 -12.19 -21.76 0.79
C ARG A 87 -11.06 -22.03 -0.16
N TRP A 88 -10.97 -21.23 -1.22
CA TRP A 88 -9.86 -21.25 -2.16
C TRP A 88 -9.20 -19.88 -2.22
N SER A 89 -7.87 -19.85 -2.20
CA SER A 89 -7.10 -18.62 -2.33
C SER A 89 -6.91 -18.28 -3.81
N CYS A 90 -7.15 -17.03 -4.17
CA CYS A 90 -7.02 -16.57 -5.55
C CYS A 90 -5.54 -16.60 -5.99
N LYS A 91 -5.23 -17.29 -7.10
CA LYS A 91 -3.87 -17.36 -7.66
C LYS A 91 -3.33 -15.97 -8.06
N ASN A 92 -4.22 -15.09 -8.52
CA ASN A 92 -3.87 -13.74 -8.97
C ASN A 92 -3.66 -12.75 -7.79
N CYS A 93 -4.52 -12.75 -6.77
CA CYS A 93 -4.49 -11.75 -5.68
C CYS A 93 -4.46 -12.30 -4.24
N THR A 94 -4.20 -13.59 -4.04
CA THR A 94 -4.11 -14.31 -2.74
C THR A 94 -5.34 -14.31 -1.82
N ILE A 95 -6.33 -13.43 -2.03
CA ILE A 95 -7.59 -13.37 -1.26
C ILE A 95 -8.31 -14.72 -1.27
N ALA A 96 -8.76 -15.16 -0.08
CA ALA A 96 -9.60 -16.34 0.10
C ALA A 96 -11.06 -16.05 -0.29
N ASN A 97 -11.65 -16.94 -1.08
CA ASN A 97 -13.05 -16.88 -1.55
C ASN A 97 -13.79 -18.15 -1.09
N LEU A 98 -15.12 -18.15 -1.15
CA LEU A 98 -15.92 -19.31 -0.74
C LEU A 98 -15.89 -20.38 -1.84
N ASP A 99 -16.01 -21.66 -1.48
CA ASP A 99 -15.86 -22.75 -2.46
C ASP A 99 -16.96 -22.78 -3.54
N GLY A 100 -18.11 -22.14 -3.28
CA GLY A 100 -19.20 -21.94 -4.25
C GLY A 100 -19.05 -20.69 -5.13
N ASP A 101 -18.00 -19.89 -4.95
CA ASP A 101 -17.66 -18.78 -5.85
C ASP A 101 -16.66 -19.29 -6.90
N ASP A 102 -17.05 -19.31 -8.18
CA ASP A 102 -16.14 -19.64 -9.30
C ASP A 102 -15.18 -18.50 -9.66
N TYR A 103 -15.48 -17.28 -9.19
CA TYR A 103 -14.72 -16.05 -9.46
C TYR A 103 -14.30 -15.37 -8.17
N CYS A 104 -13.08 -14.82 -8.13
CA CYS A 104 -12.59 -14.10 -6.96
C CYS A 104 -13.34 -12.77 -6.77
N GLN A 105 -13.92 -12.57 -5.58
CA GLN A 105 -14.79 -11.43 -5.26
C GLN A 105 -14.09 -10.06 -5.38
N ILE A 106 -12.75 -10.02 -5.31
CA ILE A 106 -11.95 -8.79 -5.31
C ILE A 106 -11.37 -8.44 -6.69
N CYS A 107 -10.99 -9.45 -7.50
CA CYS A 107 -10.29 -9.22 -8.78
C CYS A 107 -10.95 -9.84 -10.01
N GLY A 108 -12.05 -10.60 -9.85
CA GLY A 108 -12.75 -11.28 -10.95
C GLY A 108 -11.99 -12.45 -11.59
N GLU A 109 -10.85 -12.87 -11.05
CA GLU A 109 -10.11 -14.03 -11.59
C GLU A 109 -10.86 -15.35 -11.31
N HIS A 110 -10.99 -16.20 -12.32
CA HIS A 110 -11.63 -17.52 -12.19
C HIS A 110 -10.79 -18.51 -11.35
N LYS A 111 -11.45 -19.38 -10.59
CA LYS A 111 -10.86 -20.42 -9.72
C LYS A 111 -9.83 -21.29 -10.42
N ASP A 112 -10.19 -21.80 -11.60
CA ASP A 112 -9.32 -22.63 -12.44
C ASP A 112 -8.31 -21.84 -13.28
N SER A 113 -8.10 -20.55 -13.00
CA SER A 113 -7.13 -19.73 -13.74
C SER A 113 -5.76 -20.39 -13.81
N LYS A 114 -5.19 -20.34 -15.02
CA LYS A 114 -3.85 -20.81 -15.36
C LYS A 114 -2.80 -19.70 -15.29
N ILE A 115 -3.08 -18.58 -14.61
CA ILE A 115 -2.16 -17.44 -14.51
C ILE A 115 -0.73 -17.81 -14.06
N LEU A 116 -0.58 -18.79 -13.15
CA LEU A 116 0.72 -19.30 -12.69
C LEU A 116 1.36 -20.36 -13.63
N SER A 117 0.71 -20.68 -14.75
CA SER A 117 1.26 -21.57 -15.79
C SER A 117 2.08 -20.78 -16.80
N TYR A 118 3.16 -21.38 -17.31
CA TYR A 118 4.03 -20.77 -18.31
C TYR A 118 3.24 -20.20 -19.51
N GLY A 119 3.47 -18.92 -19.83
CA GLY A 119 2.87 -18.21 -20.97
C GLY A 119 1.59 -17.39 -20.70
N PHE A 120 0.92 -17.57 -19.54
CA PHE A 120 -0.42 -17.00 -19.28
C PHE A 120 -0.48 -15.54 -18.83
N TYR A 121 0.66 -14.86 -18.66
CA TYR A 121 0.74 -13.44 -18.29
C TYR A 121 0.48 -12.50 -19.47
N ALA A 122 -0.72 -12.61 -20.06
CA ALA A 122 -1.28 -11.65 -20.99
C ALA A 122 -2.19 -10.65 -20.27
N SER A 123 -2.29 -9.44 -20.83
CA SER A 123 -3.32 -8.48 -20.45
C SER A 123 -4.69 -8.97 -20.94
N PRO A 124 -5.74 -9.00 -20.10
CA PRO A 124 -7.10 -9.38 -20.50
C PRO A 124 -7.79 -8.30 -21.38
N PHE A 125 -7.07 -7.26 -21.79
CA PHE A 125 -7.53 -6.20 -22.70
C PHE A 125 -6.98 -6.34 -24.13
N ALA A 126 -6.13 -7.34 -24.40
CA ALA A 126 -5.87 -7.81 -25.76
C ALA A 126 -6.90 -8.89 -26.11
N GLN A 127 -7.49 -8.84 -27.30
CA GLN A 127 -8.41 -9.88 -27.76
C GLN A 127 -7.65 -11.15 -28.13
N ASP A 128 -8.19 -12.32 -27.76
CA ASP A 128 -7.61 -13.63 -28.07
C ASP A 128 -7.84 -14.02 -29.55
N GLU A 129 -7.08 -13.39 -30.45
CA GLU A 129 -6.75 -13.97 -31.76
C GLU A 129 -5.27 -14.38 -31.79
N ASP A 130 -4.90 -15.30 -32.68
CA ASP A 130 -3.56 -15.92 -32.82
C ASP A 130 -3.06 -16.80 -31.64
N LEU A 131 -3.88 -17.78 -31.23
CA LEU A 131 -3.44 -18.95 -30.46
C LEU A 131 -3.04 -20.13 -31.38
N ILE A 132 -1.95 -20.01 -32.15
CA ILE A 132 -1.36 -21.12 -32.93
C ILE A 132 0.17 -21.21 -32.72
N GLU A 133 0.60 -22.32 -32.12
CA GLU A 133 1.92 -22.99 -32.24
C GLU A 133 3.21 -22.16 -32.26
N VAL A 134 3.58 -21.54 -31.13
CA VAL A 134 4.97 -21.10 -30.88
C VAL A 134 5.81 -22.26 -30.30
N GLN A 135 6.10 -23.29 -31.08
CA GLN A 135 6.96 -24.41 -30.61
C GLN A 135 8.04 -24.97 -31.56
N GLU A 136 8.03 -24.66 -32.87
CA GLU A 136 9.09 -25.15 -33.79
C GLU A 136 10.22 -24.14 -34.08
N ASN A 137 9.97 -22.84 -34.01
CA ASN A 137 10.90 -21.81 -34.51
C ASN A 137 12.15 -21.51 -33.64
N ILE A 138 12.41 -22.29 -32.58
CA ILE A 138 13.60 -22.11 -31.72
C ILE A 138 14.89 -22.68 -32.37
N LYS A 139 14.78 -23.30 -33.56
CA LYS A 139 15.93 -23.74 -34.38
C LYS A 139 16.25 -22.80 -35.56
N GLY A 140 16.12 -21.49 -35.35
CA GLY A 140 16.27 -20.48 -36.43
C GLY A 140 17.31 -19.36 -36.22
N LEU A 141 17.71 -19.01 -35.00
CA LEU A 141 18.56 -17.83 -34.76
C LEU A 141 20.05 -18.12 -35.05
N LYS A 142 20.46 -17.86 -36.31
CA LYS A 142 21.83 -17.51 -36.69
C LYS A 142 21.83 -16.11 -37.32
N ASP A 143 22.80 -15.28 -36.93
CA ASP A 143 23.12 -13.96 -37.51
C ASP A 143 21.92 -13.08 -37.91
N VAL A 144 21.15 -12.64 -36.91
CA VAL A 144 20.50 -11.32 -37.01
C VAL A 144 21.55 -10.28 -36.63
N GLY A 145 22.16 -9.65 -37.65
CA GLY A 145 23.27 -8.71 -37.47
C GLY A 145 22.92 -7.49 -36.61
N SER A 146 23.95 -6.89 -36.02
CA SER A 146 23.81 -5.81 -35.03
C SER A 146 22.99 -4.60 -35.54
N GLN A 147 21.74 -4.51 -35.09
CA GLN A 147 21.02 -3.27 -34.90
C GLN A 147 20.49 -3.22 -33.46
N VAL A 148 21.41 -3.10 -32.51
CA VAL A 148 21.08 -2.63 -31.16
C VAL A 148 20.51 -1.22 -31.31
N ALA A 149 19.19 -1.07 -31.20
CA ALA A 149 18.56 0.25 -31.16
C ALA A 149 19.12 1.04 -29.97
N ASN A 150 19.15 2.38 -30.07
CA ASN A 150 19.73 3.29 -29.07
C ASN A 150 18.92 3.40 -27.75
N SER A 151 18.38 2.27 -27.27
CA SER A 151 17.69 2.12 -26.00
C SER A 151 18.72 2.11 -24.87
N LEU A 152 18.87 3.27 -24.23
CA LEU A 152 19.67 3.44 -23.01
C LEU A 152 18.87 3.11 -21.73
N THR A 153 17.82 2.28 -21.85
CA THR A 153 16.97 1.85 -20.74
C THR A 153 17.51 0.55 -20.14
N ALA A 154 17.94 0.64 -18.88
CA ALA A 154 18.49 -0.47 -18.11
C ALA A 154 17.40 -1.23 -17.34
N ILE A 155 17.56 -2.55 -17.15
CA ILE A 155 16.75 -3.34 -16.21
C ILE A 155 17.66 -4.13 -15.27
N GLY A 156 17.40 -4.01 -13.97
CA GLY A 156 18.02 -4.86 -12.94
C GLY A 156 17.07 -5.98 -12.54
N PHE A 157 17.51 -7.24 -12.64
CA PHE A 157 16.75 -8.43 -12.26
C PHE A 157 17.70 -9.59 -11.93
N ASP A 158 17.32 -10.46 -10.99
CA ASP A 158 18.06 -11.69 -10.64
C ASP A 158 17.12 -12.74 -10.02
N ASP A 159 17.21 -13.99 -10.48
CA ASP A 159 16.36 -15.09 -10.00
C ASP A 159 16.60 -15.47 -8.53
N ARG A 160 17.75 -15.14 -7.93
CA ARG A 160 18.01 -15.37 -6.50
C ARG A 160 17.05 -14.59 -5.60
N MET A 161 16.54 -13.44 -6.06
CA MET A 161 15.48 -12.69 -5.37
C MET A 161 14.15 -13.45 -5.30
N LEU A 162 13.97 -14.54 -6.07
CA LEU A 162 12.79 -15.42 -6.00
C LEU A 162 12.83 -16.41 -4.83
N LEU A 163 13.96 -16.53 -4.12
CA LEU A 163 14.16 -17.52 -3.04
C LEU A 163 13.67 -17.04 -1.66
N HIS A 164 13.59 -15.73 -1.45
CA HIS A 164 12.89 -15.12 -0.31
C HIS A 164 11.40 -15.47 -0.38
N ALA A 165 10.86 -16.24 0.57
CA ALA A 165 9.45 -16.65 0.56
C ALA A 165 8.99 -17.05 1.98
N GLU A 166 7.71 -16.85 2.27
CA GLU A 166 7.08 -17.31 3.51
C GLU A 166 7.11 -18.85 3.54
N VAL A 167 7.86 -19.42 4.48
CA VAL A 167 8.06 -20.89 4.61
C VAL A 167 6.90 -21.53 5.38
N GLU A 168 6.23 -20.76 6.24
CA GLU A 168 5.11 -21.22 7.05
C GLU A 168 3.81 -21.27 6.27
N LYS A 169 3.18 -22.45 6.22
CA LYS A 169 1.93 -22.66 5.50
C LYS A 169 0.73 -22.09 6.26
N LYS A 170 0.49 -20.79 6.10
CA LYS A 170 -0.71 -20.09 6.61
C LYS A 170 -1.98 -20.45 5.82
N SER A 171 -3.14 -20.12 6.39
CA SER A 171 -4.46 -20.34 5.79
C SER A 171 -4.81 -19.36 4.67
N VAL A 172 -4.19 -18.18 4.67
CA VAL A 172 -4.16 -17.20 3.58
C VAL A 172 -2.70 -17.04 3.18
N PRO A 173 -2.30 -17.27 1.91
CA PRO A 173 -0.92 -17.08 1.48
C PRO A 173 -0.52 -15.61 1.52
N HIS A 174 0.75 -15.34 1.85
CA HIS A 174 1.28 -13.99 1.87
C HIS A 174 1.16 -13.25 0.51
N PRO A 175 0.73 -11.97 0.47
CA PRO A 175 0.54 -11.23 -0.78
C PRO A 175 1.86 -10.90 -1.49
N GLU A 176 2.87 -10.43 -0.74
CA GLU A 176 4.25 -10.34 -1.22
C GLU A 176 4.80 -11.77 -1.39
N ARG A 177 5.13 -12.16 -2.62
CA ARG A 177 5.53 -13.52 -2.98
C ARG A 177 6.35 -13.54 -4.27
N PRO A 178 7.20 -14.56 -4.50
CA PRO A 178 8.07 -14.64 -5.68
C PRO A 178 7.36 -14.52 -7.03
N ASP A 179 6.09 -14.93 -7.12
CA ASP A 179 5.30 -14.86 -8.36
C ASP A 179 5.11 -13.42 -8.87
N ARG A 180 5.27 -12.40 -8.02
CA ARG A 180 5.23 -10.98 -8.41
C ARG A 180 6.25 -10.66 -9.50
N LEU A 181 7.51 -11.05 -9.29
CA LEU A 181 8.57 -10.85 -10.29
C LEU A 181 8.38 -11.79 -11.49
N ARG A 182 7.97 -13.06 -11.26
CA ARG A 182 7.74 -14.02 -12.36
C ARG A 182 6.67 -13.52 -13.34
N ALA A 183 5.59 -12.93 -12.82
CA ALA A 183 4.52 -12.35 -13.61
C ALA A 183 5.00 -11.19 -14.48
N ILE A 184 5.69 -10.22 -13.88
CA ILE A 184 6.22 -9.06 -14.59
C ILE A 184 7.28 -9.49 -15.62
N ALA A 185 8.25 -10.32 -15.24
CA ALA A 185 9.29 -10.81 -16.13
C ALA A 185 8.70 -11.58 -17.34
N ALA A 186 7.72 -12.45 -17.12
CA ALA A 186 7.03 -13.16 -18.21
C ALA A 186 6.24 -12.21 -19.13
N SER A 187 5.63 -11.16 -18.59
CA SER A 187 4.93 -10.13 -19.36
C SER A 187 5.90 -9.30 -20.21
N LEU A 188 7.06 -8.91 -19.64
CA LEU A 188 8.12 -8.18 -20.36
C LEU A 188 8.77 -9.03 -21.45
N ALA A 189 8.95 -10.34 -21.20
CA ALA A 189 9.44 -11.28 -22.20
C ALA A 189 8.44 -11.46 -23.35
N ARG A 190 7.14 -11.66 -23.03
CA ARG A 190 6.06 -11.74 -24.04
C ARG A 190 5.92 -10.44 -24.85
N ALA A 191 6.25 -9.29 -24.27
CA ALA A 191 6.26 -7.99 -24.96
C ALA A 191 7.55 -7.71 -25.76
N GLY A 192 8.55 -8.61 -25.75
CA GLY A 192 9.86 -8.39 -26.39
C GLY A 192 10.69 -7.27 -25.75
N ILE A 193 10.38 -6.90 -24.50
CA ILE A 193 11.03 -5.81 -23.77
C ILE A 193 12.26 -6.33 -23.02
N PHE A 194 12.13 -7.44 -22.29
CA PHE A 194 13.22 -7.99 -21.48
C PHE A 194 13.15 -9.52 -21.41
N PRO A 195 14.18 -10.25 -21.87
CA PRO A 195 15.29 -9.76 -22.70
C PRO A 195 14.78 -9.18 -24.04
N GLY A 196 15.41 -8.13 -24.56
CA GLY A 196 14.98 -7.49 -25.81
C GLY A 196 15.35 -6.01 -25.88
N LYS A 197 14.34 -5.13 -25.89
CA LYS A 197 14.52 -3.66 -25.97
C LYS A 197 15.32 -3.04 -24.81
N CYS A 198 15.35 -3.65 -23.64
CA CYS A 198 16.11 -3.17 -22.47
C CYS A 198 17.35 -4.02 -22.23
N TYR A 199 18.44 -3.39 -21.77
CA TYR A 199 19.68 -4.10 -21.44
C TYR A 199 19.73 -4.51 -19.95
N PRO A 200 20.32 -5.68 -19.61
CA PRO A 200 20.44 -6.12 -18.23
C PRO A 200 21.60 -5.41 -17.50
N VAL A 201 21.38 -5.05 -16.24
CA VAL A 201 22.45 -4.70 -15.29
C VAL A 201 22.79 -5.94 -14.46
N PRO A 202 24.08 -6.31 -14.32
CA PRO A 202 24.49 -7.48 -13.53
C PRO A 202 24.19 -7.26 -12.05
N ALA A 203 23.62 -8.27 -11.38
CA ALA A 203 23.22 -8.15 -9.98
C ALA A 203 24.38 -8.36 -9.01
N ARG A 204 24.77 -7.27 -8.36
CA ARG A 204 25.73 -7.20 -7.26
C ARG A 204 25.00 -7.24 -5.91
N GLU A 205 25.62 -7.82 -4.89
CA GLU A 205 25.19 -7.62 -3.50
C GLU A 205 25.69 -6.26 -2.99
N ILE A 206 24.79 -5.46 -2.42
CA ILE A 206 25.15 -4.22 -1.74
C ILE A 206 26.19 -4.48 -0.64
N THR A 207 27.16 -3.58 -0.45
CA THR A 207 28.12 -3.69 0.65
C THR A 207 27.51 -3.21 1.97
N ARG A 208 28.11 -3.62 3.09
CA ARG A 208 27.70 -3.15 4.41
C ARG A 208 27.98 -1.64 4.58
N GLU A 209 29.06 -1.17 3.98
CA GLU A 209 29.46 0.24 3.94
C GLU A 209 28.41 1.11 3.24
N GLU A 210 27.83 0.62 2.13
CA GLU A 210 26.73 1.29 1.43
C GLU A 210 25.43 1.26 2.25
N LEU A 211 25.09 0.14 2.89
CA LEU A 211 23.89 0.05 3.75
C LEU A 211 23.98 0.95 4.99
N ILE A 212 25.17 1.11 5.59
CA ILE A 212 25.41 1.98 6.76
C ILE A 212 25.12 3.47 6.44
N MET A 213 25.06 3.86 5.17
CA MET A 213 24.63 5.22 4.79
C MET A 213 23.14 5.47 5.07
N VAL A 214 22.33 4.41 5.18
CA VAL A 214 20.86 4.47 5.35
C VAL A 214 20.41 3.89 6.70
N HIS A 215 20.96 2.73 7.07
CA HIS A 215 20.50 1.92 8.19
C HIS A 215 21.56 1.80 9.29
N THR A 216 21.14 1.57 10.54
CA THR A 216 22.10 1.30 11.62
C THR A 216 22.72 -0.10 11.51
N SER A 217 23.88 -0.30 12.17
CA SER A 217 24.56 -1.60 12.16
C SER A 217 23.71 -2.73 12.74
N GLU A 218 22.92 -2.43 13.76
CA GLU A 218 22.02 -3.38 14.43
C GLU A 218 20.88 -3.83 13.50
N HIS A 219 20.35 -2.91 12.68
CA HIS A 219 19.37 -3.26 11.65
C HIS A 219 19.97 -4.23 10.62
N ILE A 220 21.16 -3.90 10.08
CA ILE A 220 21.84 -4.72 9.08
C ILE A 220 22.13 -6.12 9.66
N GLU A 221 22.65 -6.20 10.89
CA GLU A 221 22.91 -7.47 11.57
C GLU A 221 21.64 -8.28 11.84
N SER A 222 20.52 -7.63 12.18
CA SER A 222 19.22 -8.30 12.34
C SER A 222 18.70 -8.90 11.03
N VAL A 223 19.07 -8.33 9.87
CA VAL A 223 18.74 -8.91 8.55
C VAL A 223 19.72 -10.03 8.19
N GLU A 224 21.02 -9.84 8.37
CA GLU A 224 22.04 -10.85 8.05
C GLU A 224 21.83 -12.16 8.80
N VAL A 225 21.52 -12.13 10.11
CA VAL A 225 21.30 -13.35 10.91
C VAL A 225 20.09 -14.18 10.45
N THR A 226 19.19 -13.63 9.63
CA THR A 226 18.12 -14.43 9.00
C THR A 226 18.64 -15.48 8.02
N ALA A 227 19.86 -15.32 7.49
CA ALA A 227 20.52 -16.33 6.65
C ALA A 227 20.80 -17.65 7.40
N GLU A 228 20.92 -17.60 8.73
CA GLU A 228 21.11 -18.78 9.59
C GLU A 228 19.77 -19.41 10.04
N SER A 229 18.63 -18.80 9.68
CA SER A 229 17.29 -19.17 10.14
C SER A 229 16.42 -19.78 9.03
N ILE A 230 15.72 -20.88 9.32
CA ILE A 230 14.79 -21.53 8.37
C ILE A 230 13.58 -20.61 8.08
N SER A 231 13.02 -20.01 9.14
CA SER A 231 11.90 -19.06 9.12
C SER A 231 12.12 -18.07 10.27
N SER A 232 11.85 -16.78 10.05
CA SER A 232 11.88 -15.74 11.08
C SER A 232 10.94 -14.59 10.71
N TYR A 233 10.65 -13.69 11.66
CA TYR A 233 9.83 -12.49 11.43
C TYR A 233 10.41 -11.29 12.19
N PHE A 234 10.40 -10.13 11.55
CA PHE A 234 10.69 -8.85 12.21
C PHE A 234 9.43 -8.24 12.84
N THR A 235 8.30 -8.47 12.18
CA THR A 235 6.93 -8.07 12.55
C THR A 235 5.97 -9.15 12.05
N SER A 236 4.72 -9.16 12.51
CA SER A 236 3.71 -10.16 12.13
C SER A 236 3.45 -10.32 10.62
N ASP A 237 3.82 -9.30 9.83
CA ASP A 237 3.69 -9.22 8.38
C ASP A 237 5.03 -9.40 7.63
N THR A 238 6.18 -9.16 8.27
CA THR A 238 7.49 -9.09 7.57
C THR A 238 8.32 -10.32 7.91
N TYR A 239 8.14 -11.34 7.07
CA TYR A 239 8.79 -12.64 7.16
C TYR A 239 10.22 -12.64 6.61
N ALA A 240 11.01 -13.64 7.01
CA ALA A 240 12.26 -13.98 6.38
C ALA A 240 12.56 -15.49 6.42
N ASN A 241 13.51 -15.89 5.56
CA ASN A 241 14.08 -17.24 5.49
C ASN A 241 15.58 -17.14 5.20
N GLN A 242 16.28 -18.28 5.15
CA GLN A 242 17.72 -18.40 4.87
C GLN A 242 18.23 -17.70 3.59
N HIS A 243 17.34 -17.24 2.70
CA HIS A 243 17.68 -16.52 1.46
C HIS A 243 17.28 -15.03 1.49
N SER A 244 16.59 -14.56 2.52
CA SER A 244 16.11 -13.18 2.65
C SER A 244 17.22 -12.15 2.63
N ALA A 245 18.29 -12.33 3.42
CA ALA A 245 19.40 -11.38 3.48
C ALA A 245 20.06 -11.21 2.10
N LEU A 246 20.33 -12.31 1.41
CA LEU A 246 20.84 -12.31 0.04
C LEU A 246 19.89 -11.60 -0.94
N ALA A 247 18.59 -11.87 -0.88
CA ALA A 247 17.60 -11.20 -1.73
C ALA A 247 17.55 -9.68 -1.48
N ALA A 248 17.56 -9.26 -0.21
CA ALA A 248 17.58 -7.85 0.17
C ALA A 248 18.86 -7.13 -0.27
N ARG A 249 20.04 -7.79 -0.14
CA ARG A 249 21.30 -7.25 -0.64
C ARG A 249 21.36 -7.13 -2.17
N LEU A 250 20.77 -8.08 -2.90
CA LEU A 250 20.67 -8.02 -4.37
C LEU A 250 19.68 -6.95 -4.83
N ALA A 251 18.56 -6.78 -4.13
CA ALA A 251 17.59 -5.72 -4.39
C ALA A 251 18.23 -4.33 -4.24
N ALA A 252 18.86 -4.08 -3.09
CA ALA A 252 19.54 -2.82 -2.80
C ALA A 252 20.74 -2.57 -3.75
N GLY A 253 21.53 -3.61 -4.05
CA GLY A 253 22.70 -3.54 -4.93
C GLY A 253 22.33 -3.20 -6.37
N LEU A 254 21.30 -3.85 -6.93
CA LEU A 254 20.74 -3.49 -8.24
C LEU A 254 20.25 -2.05 -8.28
N CYS A 255 19.61 -1.56 -7.20
CA CYS A 255 19.12 -0.18 -7.13
C CYS A 255 20.27 0.84 -7.05
N ALA A 256 21.32 0.56 -6.29
CA ALA A 256 22.52 1.40 -6.20
C ALA A 256 23.28 1.47 -7.54
N ASP A 257 23.52 0.32 -8.19
CA ASP A 257 24.27 0.24 -9.44
C ASP A 257 23.49 0.87 -10.61
N LEU A 258 22.16 0.70 -10.65
CA LEU A 258 21.28 1.42 -11.58
C LEU A 258 21.33 2.94 -11.37
N ALA A 259 21.23 3.41 -10.12
CA ALA A 259 21.28 4.84 -9.81
C ALA A 259 22.62 5.46 -10.22
N SER A 260 23.74 4.80 -9.89
CA SER A 260 25.08 5.21 -10.29
C SER A 260 25.25 5.25 -11.82
N ALA A 261 24.75 4.23 -12.53
CA ALA A 261 24.79 4.18 -13.99
C ALA A 261 23.99 5.31 -14.66
N ILE A 262 22.81 5.66 -14.15
CA ILE A 262 21.95 6.72 -14.70
C ILE A 262 22.54 8.12 -14.38
N VAL A 263 23.00 8.35 -13.15
CA VAL A 263 23.63 9.64 -12.78
C VAL A 263 24.90 9.86 -13.59
N SER A 264 25.73 8.84 -13.77
CA SER A 264 26.96 8.89 -14.57
C SER A 264 26.73 8.97 -16.08
N GLY A 265 25.51 8.71 -16.58
CA GLY A 265 25.17 8.74 -18.01
C GLY A 265 25.51 7.47 -18.79
N HIS A 266 25.87 6.37 -18.12
CA HIS A 266 25.96 5.03 -18.74
C HIS A 266 24.57 4.47 -19.08
N ALA A 267 23.55 4.88 -18.33
CA ALA A 267 22.13 4.69 -18.62
C ALA A 267 21.45 6.05 -18.82
N LYS A 268 20.35 6.07 -19.58
CA LYS A 268 19.43 7.21 -19.62
C LYS A 268 18.44 7.13 -18.46
N ASN A 269 17.86 5.95 -18.29
CA ASN A 269 16.85 5.62 -17.29
C ASN A 269 16.87 4.10 -17.04
N GLY A 270 16.11 3.62 -16.05
CA GLY A 270 16.02 2.19 -15.81
C GLY A 270 14.93 1.76 -14.83
N PHE A 271 14.76 0.43 -14.73
CA PHE A 271 13.77 -0.21 -13.87
C PHE A 271 14.42 -1.32 -13.04
N ALA A 272 14.35 -1.23 -11.71
CA ALA A 272 14.78 -2.27 -10.78
C ALA A 272 13.60 -3.21 -10.50
N LEU A 273 13.63 -4.41 -11.12
CA LEU A 273 12.64 -5.47 -10.94
C LEU A 273 13.06 -6.34 -9.75
N VAL A 274 12.96 -5.77 -8.54
CA VAL A 274 13.56 -6.28 -7.30
C VAL A 274 12.53 -6.75 -6.28
N ARG A 275 12.97 -7.61 -5.34
CA ARG A 275 12.27 -7.88 -4.07
C ARG A 275 13.24 -8.44 -3.02
N PRO A 276 13.00 -8.26 -1.70
CA PRO A 276 11.87 -7.59 -1.07
C PRO A 276 11.75 -6.09 -1.43
N PRO A 277 10.57 -5.47 -1.25
CA PRO A 277 10.38 -4.03 -1.34
C PRO A 277 11.19 -3.28 -0.27
N GLY A 278 11.21 -1.95 -0.33
CA GLY A 278 12.05 -1.12 0.54
C GLY A 278 11.38 0.05 1.27
N HIS A 279 10.35 0.69 0.73
CA HIS A 279 9.89 2.00 1.25
C HIS A 279 9.37 2.03 2.72
N HIS A 280 8.94 0.89 3.28
CA HIS A 280 8.58 0.78 4.70
C HIS A 280 9.78 0.52 5.64
N ALA A 281 10.94 0.10 5.13
CA ALA A 281 12.12 -0.14 5.94
C ALA A 281 12.72 1.19 6.41
N GLY A 282 12.76 1.37 7.73
CA GLY A 282 13.26 2.57 8.39
C GLY A 282 14.76 2.52 8.69
N VAL A 283 15.27 3.53 9.40
CA VAL A 283 16.69 3.61 9.80
C VAL A 283 17.09 2.43 10.70
N ARG A 284 16.15 1.90 11.48
CA ARG A 284 16.38 0.80 12.45
C ARG A 284 15.57 -0.48 12.22
N GLN A 285 14.52 -0.46 11.40
CA GLN A 285 13.48 -1.50 11.43
C GLN A 285 13.09 -2.00 10.03
N ALA A 286 13.05 -3.33 9.88
CA ALA A 286 12.33 -4.00 8.80
C ALA A 286 10.85 -4.17 9.20
N MET A 287 9.94 -3.77 8.31
CA MET A 287 8.48 -3.82 8.49
C MET A 287 7.78 -3.63 7.14
N GLY A 288 6.48 -3.89 7.04
CA GLY A 288 5.71 -3.68 5.80
C GLY A 288 6.27 -4.46 4.60
N PHE A 289 6.66 -5.71 4.82
CA PHE A 289 7.35 -6.59 3.86
C PHE A 289 8.76 -6.11 3.44
N CYS A 290 9.23 -4.97 3.93
CA CYS A 290 10.48 -4.34 3.51
C CYS A 290 11.63 -4.70 4.46
N LEU A 291 12.77 -5.11 3.90
CA LEU A 291 13.97 -5.47 4.67
C LEU A 291 15.04 -4.38 4.65
N HIS A 292 15.34 -3.79 3.49
CA HIS A 292 16.25 -2.64 3.34
C HIS A 292 15.62 -1.61 2.40
N ASN A 293 15.88 -0.32 2.63
CA ASN A 293 15.22 0.74 1.86
C ASN A 293 15.92 0.98 0.52
N ASN A 294 15.51 0.19 -0.48
CA ASN A 294 16.02 0.23 -1.86
C ASN A 294 16.07 1.65 -2.46
N ALA A 295 15.04 2.47 -2.22
CA ALA A 295 14.93 3.82 -2.75
C ALA A 295 15.88 4.82 -2.05
N ALA A 296 16.04 4.70 -0.72
CA ALA A 296 17.02 5.50 0.02
C ALA A 296 18.46 5.12 -0.34
N VAL A 297 18.76 3.82 -0.48
CA VAL A 297 20.07 3.33 -0.95
C VAL A 297 20.37 3.88 -2.34
N ALA A 298 19.41 3.84 -3.28
CA ALA A 298 19.55 4.43 -4.60
C ALA A 298 19.75 5.96 -4.57
N ALA A 299 19.09 6.67 -3.66
CA ALA A 299 19.26 8.12 -3.50
C ALA A 299 20.67 8.48 -3.02
N LEU A 300 21.22 7.77 -2.04
CA LEU A 300 22.57 8.02 -1.55
C LEU A 300 23.66 7.54 -2.52
N ALA A 301 23.43 6.44 -3.25
CA ALA A 301 24.29 6.02 -4.36
C ALA A 301 24.31 7.06 -5.49
N ALA A 302 23.16 7.66 -5.82
CA ALA A 302 23.07 8.78 -6.76
C ALA A 302 23.82 10.03 -6.28
N GLN A 303 23.79 10.32 -4.97
CA GLN A 303 24.55 11.42 -4.39
C GLN A 303 26.06 11.17 -4.41
N ALA A 304 26.51 9.95 -4.11
CA ALA A 304 27.91 9.53 -4.27
C ALA A 304 28.38 9.62 -5.74
N ALA A 305 27.49 9.34 -6.70
CA ALA A 305 27.72 9.52 -8.14
C ALA A 305 27.62 11.00 -8.61
N GLY A 306 27.33 11.95 -7.72
CA GLY A 306 27.40 13.40 -8.00
C GLY A 306 26.06 14.14 -8.17
N ALA A 307 24.91 13.49 -7.97
CA ALA A 307 23.63 14.21 -7.86
C ALA A 307 23.62 15.03 -6.55
N ARG A 308 23.20 16.29 -6.58
CA ARG A 308 23.11 17.15 -5.35
C ARG A 308 21.68 17.26 -4.86
N LYS A 309 20.70 17.02 -5.74
CA LYS A 309 19.27 17.00 -5.46
C LYS A 309 18.62 15.77 -6.07
N VAL A 310 18.08 14.90 -5.24
CA VAL A 310 17.32 13.71 -5.66
C VAL A 310 15.85 13.93 -5.34
N LEU A 311 14.96 13.68 -6.30
CA LEU A 311 13.53 13.55 -6.05
C LEU A 311 13.21 12.06 -5.88
N ILE A 312 12.61 11.68 -4.76
CA ILE A 312 11.92 10.40 -4.60
C ILE A 312 10.42 10.69 -4.69
N LEU A 313 9.77 10.12 -5.70
CA LEU A 313 8.31 10.04 -5.74
C LEU A 313 7.89 8.63 -5.34
N ASP A 314 7.02 8.52 -4.35
CA ASP A 314 6.33 7.28 -4.00
C ASP A 314 4.87 7.34 -4.48
N TRP A 315 4.47 6.35 -5.29
CA TRP A 315 3.08 6.17 -5.74
C TRP A 315 2.48 4.84 -5.26
N ASP A 316 3.17 4.10 -4.39
CA ASP A 316 2.59 2.97 -3.68
C ASP A 316 1.35 3.43 -2.88
N VAL A 317 0.37 2.54 -2.74
CA VAL A 317 -0.88 2.90 -2.04
C VAL A 317 -0.68 3.06 -0.54
N HIS A 318 0.45 2.60 0.03
CA HIS A 318 0.83 2.77 1.42
C HIS A 318 1.85 3.91 1.56
N HIS A 319 1.86 4.59 2.70
CA HIS A 319 2.90 5.59 2.96
C HIS A 319 4.26 4.91 3.19
N GLY A 320 5.28 5.24 2.39
CA GLY A 320 6.68 4.86 2.61
C GLY A 320 7.30 5.50 3.86
N ASN A 321 6.81 5.11 5.04
CA ASN A 321 7.18 5.69 6.33
C ASN A 321 8.68 5.57 6.64
N GLY A 322 9.34 4.52 6.15
CA GLY A 322 10.78 4.35 6.30
C GLY A 322 11.55 5.36 5.45
N THR A 323 11.13 5.53 4.19
CA THR A 323 11.69 6.56 3.28
C THR A 323 11.50 7.97 3.84
N GLN A 324 10.36 8.26 4.49
CA GLN A 324 10.20 9.53 5.21
C GLN A 324 11.15 9.61 6.40
N GLU A 325 11.21 8.62 7.32
CA GLU A 325 12.10 8.63 8.49
C GLU A 325 13.56 8.96 8.11
N ILE A 326 14.06 8.35 7.03
CA ILE A 326 15.44 8.51 6.55
C ILE A 326 15.71 9.94 6.02
N PHE A 327 14.72 10.61 5.42
CA PHE A 327 14.88 11.92 4.77
C PHE A 327 14.15 13.09 5.46
N GLU A 328 13.47 12.83 6.58
CA GLU A 328 12.69 13.76 7.43
C GLU A 328 13.43 15.07 7.76
N GLN A 329 14.77 15.02 7.86
CA GLN A 329 15.63 16.18 8.18
C GLN A 329 16.55 16.61 7.01
N ASN A 330 16.31 16.11 5.80
CA ASN A 330 17.19 16.27 4.64
C ASN A 330 16.57 17.18 3.56
N LYS A 331 17.34 18.16 3.07
CA LYS A 331 16.95 19.10 1.99
C LYS A 331 17.62 18.83 0.64
N SER A 332 18.52 17.86 0.59
CA SER A 332 19.14 17.36 -0.65
C SER A 332 18.36 16.22 -1.30
N VAL A 333 17.39 15.66 -0.55
CA VAL A 333 16.35 14.76 -1.06
C VAL A 333 15.01 15.46 -0.88
N LEU A 334 14.13 15.37 -1.87
CA LEU A 334 12.72 15.74 -1.79
C LEU A 334 11.92 14.46 -1.90
N TYR A 335 11.10 14.17 -0.90
CA TYR A 335 10.21 13.01 -0.86
C TYR A 335 8.76 13.46 -1.05
N ILE A 336 8.06 12.87 -2.02
CA ILE A 336 6.65 13.14 -2.30
C ILE A 336 5.91 11.80 -2.33
N SER A 337 4.81 11.63 -1.59
CA SER A 337 4.06 10.37 -1.51
C SER A 337 2.57 10.56 -1.79
N LEU A 338 1.97 9.67 -2.60
CA LEU A 338 0.55 9.69 -2.99
C LEU A 338 -0.20 8.44 -2.52
N HIS A 339 -0.32 8.28 -1.21
CA HIS A 339 -0.83 7.06 -0.56
C HIS A 339 -2.27 7.20 -0.04
N ARG A 340 -2.93 6.06 0.21
CA ARG A 340 -4.23 5.99 0.91
C ARG A 340 -4.00 6.12 2.41
N HIS A 341 -4.81 6.92 3.09
CA HIS A 341 -4.58 7.29 4.50
C HIS A 341 -5.86 7.20 5.35
N GLU A 342 -7.00 7.68 4.84
CA GLU A 342 -8.32 7.66 5.50
C GLU A 342 -8.37 8.26 6.93
N GLY A 343 -7.40 9.13 7.26
CA GLY A 343 -7.22 9.74 8.57
C GLY A 343 -6.55 8.78 9.56
N GLY A 344 -5.35 8.30 9.21
CA GLY A 344 -4.56 7.34 9.99
C GLY A 344 -5.15 5.93 10.11
N LYS A 345 -6.08 5.55 9.23
CA LYS A 345 -6.82 4.26 9.32
C LYS A 345 -6.39 3.24 8.28
N PHE A 346 -5.71 3.67 7.23
CA PHE A 346 -5.06 2.79 6.27
C PHE A 346 -3.59 2.60 6.66
N TYR A 347 -3.01 1.43 6.38
CA TYR A 347 -1.63 1.11 6.75
C TYR A 347 -0.62 2.04 6.04
N PRO A 348 0.43 2.52 6.71
CA PRO A 348 0.85 2.27 8.10
C PRO A 348 0.31 3.31 9.11
N GLY A 349 -0.62 4.20 8.72
CA GLY A 349 -1.25 5.21 9.58
C GLY A 349 -0.56 6.57 9.64
N THR A 350 0.74 6.64 9.33
CA THR A 350 1.52 7.88 9.11
C THR A 350 1.15 8.58 7.78
N GLY A 351 1.80 9.69 7.46
CA GLY A 351 1.69 10.37 6.18
C GLY A 351 0.56 11.42 6.12
N ALA A 352 0.18 12.00 7.26
CA ALA A 352 -0.73 13.13 7.28
C ALA A 352 -0.20 14.32 6.46
N ALA A 353 -1.08 15.19 5.96
CA ALA A 353 -0.67 16.32 5.10
C ALA A 353 0.20 17.35 5.84
N GLU A 354 0.12 17.36 7.17
CA GLU A 354 0.91 18.14 8.12
C GLU A 354 2.30 17.55 8.42
N GLU A 355 2.57 16.28 8.06
CA GLU A 355 3.90 15.66 8.13
C GLU A 355 4.72 16.14 6.93
N VAL A 356 5.55 17.17 7.14
CA VAL A 356 6.23 17.94 6.07
C VAL A 356 7.77 17.88 6.11
N GLY A 357 8.36 17.08 6.98
CA GLY A 357 9.78 17.17 7.35
C GLY A 357 9.99 18.11 8.55
N SER A 358 11.19 18.08 9.14
CA SER A 358 11.52 18.77 10.39
C SER A 358 13.00 19.18 10.47
N MET A 359 13.40 19.80 11.60
CA MET A 359 14.77 20.28 11.87
C MET A 359 15.32 21.24 10.79
N GLY A 360 14.45 22.05 10.20
CA GLY A 360 14.77 22.97 9.12
C GLY A 360 14.49 22.42 7.72
N ALA A 361 14.11 21.14 7.57
CA ALA A 361 13.74 20.50 6.30
C ALA A 361 12.22 20.55 6.01
N GLU A 362 11.47 21.42 6.70
CA GLU A 362 10.03 21.56 6.52
C GLU A 362 9.70 21.93 5.06
N GLY A 363 8.78 21.18 4.46
CA GLY A 363 8.40 21.25 3.04
C GLY A 363 9.14 20.27 2.11
N TYR A 364 10.12 19.49 2.61
CA TYR A 364 10.86 18.50 1.80
C TYR A 364 10.30 17.08 1.94
N CYS A 365 9.34 16.85 2.85
CA CYS A 365 8.36 15.77 2.74
C CYS A 365 7.02 16.36 2.28
N VAL A 366 6.39 15.71 1.30
CA VAL A 366 5.12 16.16 0.69
C VAL A 366 4.16 15.00 0.60
N ASN A 367 3.35 14.84 1.63
CA ASN A 367 2.31 13.82 1.68
C ASN A 367 1.02 14.27 0.99
N ILE A 368 0.43 13.38 0.19
CA ILE A 368 -0.86 13.56 -0.49
C ILE A 368 -1.82 12.46 -0.02
N PRO A 369 -2.34 12.56 1.23
CA PRO A 369 -3.13 11.50 1.85
C PRO A 369 -4.54 11.38 1.25
N TRP A 370 -4.81 10.28 0.55
CA TRP A 370 -6.15 10.03 0.03
C TRP A 370 -7.12 9.68 1.17
N SER A 371 -8.22 10.43 1.23
CA SER A 371 -9.28 10.32 2.23
C SER A 371 -10.28 9.18 2.00
N ARG A 372 -10.04 8.31 1.00
CA ARG A 372 -10.85 7.13 0.65
C ARG A 372 -10.05 6.16 -0.22
N GLY A 373 -10.49 4.90 -0.31
CA GLY A 373 -10.21 4.00 -1.44
C GLY A 373 -11.01 4.34 -2.72
N GLY A 374 -10.78 3.57 -3.78
CA GLY A 374 -11.38 3.80 -5.10
C GLY A 374 -10.88 5.08 -5.78
N VAL A 375 -9.61 5.44 -5.53
CA VAL A 375 -8.89 6.56 -6.17
C VAL A 375 -8.37 6.08 -7.52
N GLY A 376 -8.64 6.82 -8.60
CA GLY A 376 -8.25 6.44 -9.96
C GLY A 376 -7.44 7.51 -10.68
N ASP A 377 -7.14 7.26 -11.96
CA ASP A 377 -6.23 8.06 -12.79
C ASP A 377 -6.45 9.58 -12.70
N ASN A 378 -7.72 10.03 -12.68
CA ASN A 378 -8.08 11.44 -12.62
C ASN A 378 -7.64 12.14 -11.32
N ASP A 379 -7.75 11.45 -10.18
CA ASP A 379 -7.34 11.98 -8.87
C ASP A 379 -5.81 12.11 -8.82
N TYR A 380 -5.08 11.08 -9.28
CA TYR A 380 -3.62 11.09 -9.37
C TYR A 380 -3.10 12.15 -10.35
N ASN A 381 -3.63 12.19 -11.58
CA ASN A 381 -3.23 13.17 -12.60
C ASN A 381 -3.45 14.62 -12.11
N PHE A 382 -4.57 14.88 -11.44
CA PHE A 382 -4.86 16.19 -10.85
C PHE A 382 -3.87 16.57 -9.73
N ALA A 383 -3.50 15.62 -8.85
CA ALA A 383 -2.46 15.85 -7.85
C ALA A 383 -1.06 16.05 -8.48
N PHE A 384 -0.75 15.35 -9.58
CA PHE A 384 0.48 15.55 -10.32
C PHE A 384 0.58 16.96 -10.91
N GLN A 385 -0.46 17.40 -11.63
CA GLN A 385 -0.49 18.69 -12.31
C GLN A 385 -0.47 19.88 -11.34
N HIS A 386 -1.04 19.74 -10.14
CA HIS A 386 -1.18 20.86 -9.19
C HIS A 386 -0.26 20.82 -7.97
N VAL A 387 0.28 19.66 -7.58
CA VAL A 387 1.20 19.52 -6.44
C VAL A 387 2.55 18.98 -6.87
N VAL A 388 2.61 17.76 -7.42
CA VAL A 388 3.89 17.06 -7.67
C VAL A 388 4.76 17.83 -8.66
N LEU A 389 4.26 18.13 -9.86
CA LEU A 389 5.06 18.81 -10.90
C LEU A 389 5.43 20.25 -10.54
N PRO A 390 4.53 21.09 -9.95
CA PRO A 390 4.92 22.43 -9.50
C PRO A 390 6.01 22.44 -8.42
N ILE A 391 5.98 21.51 -7.46
CA ILE A 391 7.03 21.38 -6.44
C ILE A 391 8.31 20.81 -7.06
N ALA A 392 8.23 19.70 -7.77
CA ALA A 392 9.38 19.03 -8.39
C ALA A 392 10.12 19.94 -9.40
N SER A 393 9.38 20.71 -10.22
CA SER A 393 9.97 21.69 -11.14
C SER A 393 10.66 22.85 -10.40
N LYS A 394 10.16 23.23 -9.21
CA LYS A 394 10.77 24.28 -8.39
C LYS A 394 12.00 23.78 -7.61
N PHE A 395 11.98 22.53 -7.15
CA PHE A 395 13.13 21.84 -6.58
C PHE A 395 14.22 21.60 -7.64
N ASN A 396 13.82 21.31 -8.90
CA ASN A 396 14.70 21.07 -10.04
C ASN A 396 15.76 19.98 -9.76
N PRO A 397 15.35 18.70 -9.61
CA PRO A 397 16.26 17.60 -9.27
C PRO A 397 17.34 17.35 -10.33
N ASP A 398 18.50 16.85 -9.87
CA ASP A 398 19.55 16.34 -10.77
C ASP A 398 19.28 14.85 -11.16
N PHE A 399 18.46 14.14 -10.37
CA PHE A 399 18.06 12.74 -10.56
C PHE A 399 16.67 12.47 -9.94
N THR A 400 15.87 11.60 -10.56
CA THR A 400 14.54 11.20 -10.06
C THR A 400 14.47 9.68 -9.83
N ILE A 401 13.97 9.29 -8.66
CA ILE A 401 13.59 7.92 -8.30
C ILE A 401 12.06 7.85 -8.20
N ILE A 402 11.48 6.75 -8.66
CA ILE A 402 10.09 6.38 -8.38
C ILE A 402 10.09 5.10 -7.54
N SER A 403 9.63 5.20 -6.29
CA SER A 403 9.14 4.07 -5.51
C SER A 403 7.79 3.67 -6.11
N ALA A 404 7.81 2.59 -6.89
CA ALA A 404 6.75 2.22 -7.81
C ALA A 404 5.99 0.98 -7.30
N GLY A 405 5.16 1.20 -6.29
CA GLY A 405 4.09 0.26 -5.95
C GLY A 405 3.07 0.17 -7.09
N PHE A 406 2.44 -1.00 -7.23
CA PHE A 406 1.36 -1.20 -8.21
C PHE A 406 0.08 -1.71 -7.54
N ASP A 407 -0.10 -1.42 -6.26
CA ASP A 407 -1.29 -1.72 -5.43
C ASP A 407 -2.32 -0.57 -5.38
N ALA A 408 -1.94 0.64 -5.81
CA ALA A 408 -2.93 1.65 -6.18
C ALA A 408 -3.73 1.25 -7.44
N ALA A 409 -3.35 0.15 -8.11
CA ALA A 409 -3.94 -0.30 -9.36
C ALA A 409 -5.32 -0.96 -9.19
N ARG A 410 -6.15 -0.84 -10.24
CA ARG A 410 -7.42 -1.53 -10.38
C ARG A 410 -7.30 -3.02 -10.04
N GLY A 411 -8.12 -3.47 -9.11
CA GLY A 411 -8.23 -4.89 -8.71
C GLY A 411 -7.11 -5.38 -7.79
N ASP A 412 -6.25 -4.50 -7.25
CA ASP A 412 -5.34 -4.89 -6.19
C ASP A 412 -6.08 -5.14 -4.86
N PRO A 413 -5.75 -6.23 -4.13
CA PRO A 413 -6.46 -6.62 -2.91
C PRO A 413 -6.13 -5.81 -1.65
N LEU A 414 -5.02 -5.08 -1.60
CA LEU A 414 -4.62 -4.29 -0.42
C LEU A 414 -5.04 -2.83 -0.61
N GLY A 415 -4.67 -2.23 -1.75
CA GLY A 415 -4.97 -0.82 -2.01
C GLY A 415 -6.44 -0.51 -2.21
N CYS A 416 -7.17 -1.39 -2.90
CA CYS A 416 -8.56 -1.19 -3.32
C CYS A 416 -8.80 0.17 -4.01
N CYS A 417 -7.86 0.55 -4.87
CA CYS A 417 -7.90 1.74 -5.73
C CYS A 417 -8.13 1.33 -7.20
N ASP A 418 -8.15 2.30 -8.10
CA ASP A 418 -8.60 2.14 -9.48
C ASP A 418 -7.66 2.79 -10.51
N VAL A 419 -6.37 2.94 -10.19
CA VAL A 419 -5.35 3.43 -11.15
C VAL A 419 -5.15 2.38 -12.25
N THR A 420 -5.05 2.82 -13.49
CA THR A 420 -4.91 1.93 -14.66
C THR A 420 -3.47 1.95 -15.21
N PRO A 421 -3.05 0.95 -16.00
CA PRO A 421 -1.75 0.98 -16.67
C PRO A 421 -1.51 2.24 -17.54
N PRO A 422 -2.51 2.78 -18.29
CA PRO A 422 -2.44 4.13 -18.86
C PRO A 422 -2.16 5.24 -17.84
N GLY A 423 -2.76 5.21 -16.65
CA GLY A 423 -2.48 6.15 -15.56
C GLY A 423 -1.00 6.13 -15.14
N TYR A 424 -0.45 4.94 -14.84
CA TYR A 424 0.98 4.79 -14.51
C TYR A 424 1.90 5.24 -15.65
N ALA A 425 1.54 4.96 -16.91
CA ALA A 425 2.28 5.47 -18.08
C ALA A 425 2.24 7.00 -18.16
N HIS A 426 1.10 7.63 -17.93
CA HIS A 426 0.96 9.09 -17.93
C HIS A 426 1.75 9.75 -16.78
N MET A 427 1.70 9.18 -15.58
CA MET A 427 2.52 9.59 -14.43
C MET A 427 4.02 9.49 -14.75
N THR A 428 4.47 8.36 -15.32
CA THR A 428 5.86 8.18 -15.77
C THR A 428 6.26 9.23 -16.81
N HIS A 429 5.40 9.50 -17.79
CA HIS A 429 5.67 10.43 -18.88
C HIS A 429 5.85 11.87 -18.36
N MET A 430 4.99 12.29 -17.43
CA MET A 430 5.11 13.58 -16.75
C MET A 430 6.45 13.72 -16.02
N LEU A 431 6.89 12.69 -15.28
CA LEU A 431 8.15 12.70 -14.51
C LEU A 431 9.39 12.60 -15.40
N ASN A 432 9.30 11.93 -16.55
CA ASN A 432 10.37 11.81 -17.54
C ASN A 432 10.74 13.15 -18.21
N SER A 433 9.95 14.22 -17.98
CA SER A 433 10.32 15.60 -18.32
C SER A 433 11.28 16.26 -17.30
N LEU A 434 11.36 15.73 -16.08
CA LEU A 434 12.26 16.17 -15.00
C LEU A 434 13.63 15.51 -15.14
N SER A 435 14.65 16.05 -14.46
CA SER A 435 16.01 15.47 -14.38
C SER A 435 16.67 15.18 -15.75
N GLY A 436 16.21 15.82 -16.83
CA GLY A 436 16.65 15.51 -18.20
C GLY A 436 16.30 14.08 -18.67
N GLY A 437 15.30 13.43 -18.07
CA GLY A 437 14.96 12.04 -18.29
C GLY A 437 15.78 11.03 -17.48
N LYS A 438 16.67 11.49 -16.57
CA LYS A 438 17.39 10.64 -15.61
C LYS A 438 16.45 10.10 -14.54
N LEU A 439 15.83 8.95 -14.84
CA LEU A 439 14.74 8.36 -14.09
C LEU A 439 15.05 6.90 -13.73
N LEU A 440 15.02 6.57 -12.44
CA LEU A 440 15.05 5.19 -11.94
C LEU A 440 13.69 4.83 -11.36
N VAL A 441 13.12 3.70 -11.80
CA VAL A 441 11.89 3.14 -11.25
C VAL A 441 12.26 1.90 -10.42
N ILE A 442 11.75 1.79 -9.20
CA ILE A 442 12.04 0.68 -8.28
C ILE A 442 10.71 0.03 -7.90
N LEU A 443 10.59 -1.29 -8.07
CA LEU A 443 9.36 -2.00 -7.68
C LEU A 443 9.21 -2.04 -6.14
N GLU A 444 8.10 -1.52 -5.62
CA GLU A 444 7.71 -1.62 -4.21
C GLU A 444 6.60 -2.67 -4.06
N GLY A 445 5.36 -2.29 -3.72
CA GLY A 445 4.18 -3.15 -3.55
C GLY A 445 3.44 -3.54 -4.84
N GLY A 446 2.13 -3.81 -4.73
CA GLY A 446 1.29 -4.39 -5.79
C GLY A 446 1.30 -5.93 -5.80
N TYR A 447 0.10 -6.52 -5.70
CA TYR A 447 -0.09 -7.93 -5.32
C TYR A 447 -1.07 -8.71 -6.22
N ASN A 448 -1.84 -8.01 -7.07
CA ASN A 448 -2.55 -8.59 -8.23
C ASN A 448 -1.59 -8.76 -9.42
N LEU A 449 -1.25 -10.01 -9.75
CA LEU A 449 -0.26 -10.36 -10.77
C LEU A 449 -0.60 -9.79 -12.17
N ARG A 450 -1.87 -9.72 -12.58
CA ARG A 450 -2.26 -9.10 -13.87
C ARG A 450 -2.07 -7.59 -13.86
N SER A 451 -2.48 -6.93 -12.79
CA SER A 451 -2.40 -5.47 -12.67
C SER A 451 -0.95 -5.01 -12.63
N ILE A 452 -0.10 -5.62 -11.79
CA ILE A 452 1.33 -5.25 -11.72
C ILE A 452 2.07 -5.52 -13.03
N SER A 453 1.78 -6.65 -13.70
CA SER A 453 2.40 -6.98 -15.00
C SER A 453 2.05 -5.96 -16.08
N SER A 454 0.78 -5.56 -16.13
CA SER A 454 0.27 -4.59 -17.10
C SER A 454 0.84 -3.20 -16.83
N SER A 455 0.85 -2.75 -15.56
CA SER A 455 1.36 -1.43 -15.16
C SER A 455 2.88 -1.32 -15.33
N ALA A 456 3.67 -2.30 -14.87
CA ALA A 456 5.12 -2.31 -15.08
C ALA A 456 5.49 -2.30 -16.56
N THR A 457 4.78 -3.09 -17.39
CA THR A 457 4.96 -3.08 -18.86
C THR A 457 4.65 -1.70 -19.45
N ALA A 458 3.59 -1.03 -19.00
CA ALA A 458 3.21 0.31 -19.46
C ALA A 458 4.21 1.39 -19.03
N VAL A 459 4.76 1.32 -17.82
CA VAL A 459 5.83 2.20 -17.31
C VAL A 459 7.11 2.04 -18.14
N ILE A 460 7.58 0.79 -18.34
CA ILE A 460 8.82 0.53 -19.07
C ILE A 460 8.72 0.93 -20.56
N LYS A 461 7.54 0.80 -21.18
CA LYS A 461 7.28 1.36 -22.52
C LYS A 461 7.54 2.88 -22.58
N VAL A 462 7.18 3.63 -21.55
CA VAL A 462 7.45 5.08 -21.47
C VAL A 462 8.95 5.37 -21.23
N LEU A 463 9.65 4.55 -20.45
CA LEU A 463 11.12 4.66 -20.30
C LEU A 463 11.83 4.47 -21.65
N LEU A 464 11.38 3.51 -22.45
CA LEU A 464 11.80 3.24 -23.83
C LEU A 464 11.42 4.34 -24.83
N GLY A 465 10.59 5.32 -24.44
CA GLY A 465 10.17 6.44 -25.27
C GLY A 465 8.86 6.26 -26.05
N GLU A 466 8.07 5.21 -25.78
CA GLU A 466 6.70 5.11 -26.29
C GLU A 466 5.81 6.14 -25.57
N SER A 467 5.07 6.97 -26.32
CA SER A 467 4.08 7.89 -25.71
C SER A 467 2.91 7.12 -25.08
N PRO A 468 2.31 7.61 -23.97
CA PRO A 468 1.07 7.05 -23.44
C PRO A 468 -0.02 7.02 -24.53
N GLN A 469 -0.64 5.85 -24.75
CA GLN A 469 -1.59 5.63 -25.86
C GLN A 469 -2.96 6.31 -25.67
N CYS A 470 -3.17 6.99 -24.54
CA CYS A 470 -4.38 7.71 -24.22
C CYS A 470 -3.98 9.06 -23.60
N GLU A 471 -4.38 10.16 -24.23
CA GLU A 471 -4.58 11.41 -23.49
C GLU A 471 -5.78 11.18 -22.57
N LEU A 472 -5.54 11.08 -21.26
CA LEU A 472 -6.62 11.04 -20.27
C LEU A 472 -7.48 12.28 -20.48
N GLU A 473 -8.74 12.08 -20.87
CA GLU A 473 -9.66 13.18 -21.18
C GLU A 473 -9.66 14.23 -20.06
N ASN A 474 -9.86 15.51 -20.41
CA ASN A 474 -9.93 16.64 -19.47
C ASN A 474 -11.09 16.48 -18.47
N SER A 475 -10.87 15.65 -17.46
CA SER A 475 -11.89 15.07 -16.60
C SER A 475 -11.56 15.38 -15.15
N PHE A 476 -12.56 15.94 -14.46
CA PHE A 476 -12.36 16.51 -13.14
C PHE A 476 -11.99 15.43 -12.10
N PRO A 477 -11.17 15.77 -11.09
CA PRO A 477 -10.92 14.90 -9.95
C PRO A 477 -12.23 14.61 -9.19
N SER A 478 -12.19 13.56 -8.36
CA SER A 478 -13.24 13.31 -7.39
C SER A 478 -13.31 14.44 -6.35
N LYS A 479 -14.46 14.57 -5.67
CA LYS A 479 -14.62 15.57 -4.60
C LYS A 479 -13.56 15.39 -3.49
N SER A 480 -13.15 14.16 -3.18
CA SER A 480 -12.14 13.91 -2.15
C SER A 480 -10.74 14.21 -2.67
N GLY A 481 -10.38 13.81 -3.89
CA GLY A 481 -9.08 14.14 -4.49
C GLY A 481 -8.84 15.65 -4.57
N LEU A 482 -9.84 16.42 -5.02
CA LEU A 482 -9.78 17.89 -5.01
C LEU A 482 -9.67 18.47 -3.59
N GLN A 483 -10.31 17.85 -2.59
CA GLN A 483 -10.24 18.31 -1.20
C GLN A 483 -8.84 18.04 -0.61
N THR A 484 -8.30 16.83 -0.78
CA THR A 484 -6.91 16.47 -0.41
C THR A 484 -5.91 17.42 -1.10
N VAL A 485 -6.05 17.69 -2.40
CA VAL A 485 -5.14 18.59 -3.12
C VAL A 485 -5.23 20.05 -2.61
N LEU A 486 -6.42 20.56 -2.31
CA LEU A 486 -6.57 21.91 -1.71
C LEU A 486 -5.97 22.00 -0.30
N GLU A 487 -6.04 20.91 0.48
CA GLU A 487 -5.48 20.79 1.83
C GLU A 487 -3.95 20.78 1.79
N VAL A 488 -3.36 19.91 0.96
CA VAL A 488 -1.90 19.86 0.74
C VAL A 488 -1.38 21.18 0.17
N LEU A 489 -2.04 21.78 -0.82
CA LEU A 489 -1.66 23.09 -1.37
C LEU A 489 -1.61 24.18 -0.30
N LYS A 490 -2.59 24.21 0.62
CA LYS A 490 -2.67 25.19 1.71
C LYS A 490 -1.55 25.03 2.73
N ILE A 491 -1.08 23.80 2.97
CA ILE A 491 0.06 23.52 3.86
C ILE A 491 1.39 23.81 3.14
N GLN A 492 1.56 23.27 1.94
CA GLN A 492 2.82 23.33 1.20
C GLN A 492 3.13 24.70 0.61
N MET A 493 2.15 25.59 0.39
CA MET A 493 2.41 26.96 -0.08
C MET A 493 3.24 27.80 0.90
N ASN A 494 3.35 27.39 2.17
CA ASN A 494 4.23 28.04 3.16
C ASN A 494 5.72 27.81 2.86
N PHE A 495 6.06 26.66 2.23
CA PHE A 495 7.43 26.27 1.87
C PHE A 495 7.70 26.45 0.37
N TRP A 496 6.65 26.34 -0.45
CA TRP A 496 6.68 26.44 -1.91
C TRP A 496 5.73 27.57 -2.41
N PRO A 497 6.13 28.86 -2.33
CA PRO A 497 5.25 29.99 -2.69
C PRO A 497 4.70 29.98 -4.11
N SER A 498 5.31 29.24 -5.03
CA SER A 498 4.81 28.97 -6.39
C SER A 498 3.45 28.26 -6.43
N LEU A 499 3.03 27.63 -5.34
CA LEU A 499 1.71 27.00 -5.20
C LEU A 499 0.57 28.00 -4.92
N GLY A 500 0.88 29.19 -4.39
CA GLY A 500 -0.13 30.20 -4.01
C GLY A 500 -1.13 30.55 -5.13
N PRO A 501 -0.67 30.88 -6.36
CA PRO A 501 -1.56 31.14 -7.50
C PRO A 501 -2.42 29.93 -7.90
N ILE A 502 -1.89 28.71 -7.76
CA ILE A 502 -2.62 27.46 -8.05
C ILE A 502 -3.74 27.28 -7.03
N TYR A 503 -3.42 27.41 -5.74
CA TYR A 503 -4.40 27.34 -4.64
C TYR A 503 -5.54 28.33 -4.82
N VAL A 504 -5.24 29.63 -5.04
CA VAL A 504 -6.26 30.68 -5.19
C VAL A 504 -7.18 30.41 -6.39
N ASN A 505 -6.64 29.91 -7.51
CA ASN A 505 -7.43 29.55 -8.68
C ASN A 505 -8.38 28.38 -8.39
N LEU A 506 -7.85 27.26 -7.88
CA LEU A 506 -8.63 26.06 -7.57
C LEU A 506 -9.67 26.31 -6.46
N GLU A 507 -9.33 27.08 -5.42
CA GLU A 507 -10.28 27.42 -4.35
C GLU A 507 -11.43 28.29 -4.89
N SER A 508 -11.15 29.24 -5.78
CA SER A 508 -12.16 30.06 -6.46
C SER A 508 -13.13 29.19 -7.28
N GLN A 509 -12.60 28.32 -8.14
CA GLN A 509 -13.40 27.37 -8.94
C GLN A 509 -14.26 26.46 -8.05
N TRP A 510 -13.69 25.93 -6.97
CA TRP A 510 -14.39 25.05 -6.04
C TRP A 510 -15.52 25.77 -5.27
N ARG A 511 -15.27 27.00 -4.81
CA ARG A 511 -16.30 27.86 -4.18
C ARG A 511 -17.45 28.14 -5.15
N MET A 512 -17.16 28.43 -6.43
CA MET A 512 -18.17 28.61 -7.47
C MET A 512 -19.01 27.34 -7.72
N TYR A 513 -18.36 26.18 -7.91
CA TYR A 513 -19.04 24.90 -8.10
C TYR A 513 -19.98 24.56 -6.92
N CYS A 514 -19.50 24.76 -5.68
CA CYS A 514 -20.31 24.56 -4.48
C CYS A 514 -21.52 25.50 -4.41
N PHE A 515 -21.37 26.76 -4.85
CA PHE A 515 -22.47 27.74 -4.88
C PHE A 515 -23.52 27.39 -5.94
N GLU A 516 -23.09 27.02 -7.15
CA GLU A 516 -23.96 26.54 -8.23
C GLU A 516 -24.75 25.28 -7.82
N LYS A 517 -24.09 24.32 -7.17
CA LYS A 517 -24.72 23.09 -6.67
C LYS A 517 -25.77 23.38 -5.60
N LYS A 518 -25.50 24.30 -4.66
CA LYS A 518 -26.49 24.81 -3.68
C LYS A 518 -27.67 25.51 -4.39
N ARG A 519 -27.41 26.35 -5.40
CA ARG A 519 -28.46 27.04 -6.19
C ARG A 519 -29.36 26.03 -6.91
N ASN A 520 -28.78 24.98 -7.48
CA ASN A 520 -29.52 23.95 -8.22
C ASN A 520 -30.28 22.96 -7.30
N GLN A 521 -29.73 22.62 -6.12
CA GLN A 521 -30.49 21.91 -5.08
C GLN A 521 -31.67 22.75 -4.56
N THR A 522 -31.48 24.06 -4.36
CA THR A 522 -32.55 24.98 -3.95
C THR A 522 -33.64 25.10 -5.02
N LYS A 523 -33.27 25.16 -6.31
CA LYS A 523 -34.21 25.09 -7.44
C LYS A 523 -34.97 23.74 -7.47
N LYS A 524 -34.30 22.60 -7.23
CA LYS A 524 -34.97 21.30 -7.10
C LYS A 524 -35.95 21.27 -5.92
N ARG A 525 -35.55 21.68 -4.70
CA ARG A 525 -36.44 21.79 -3.53
C ARG A 525 -37.65 22.68 -3.81
N ARG A 526 -37.48 23.83 -4.47
CA ARG A 526 -38.61 24.71 -4.90
C ARG A 526 -39.50 24.10 -5.98
N ARG A 527 -39.04 23.10 -6.75
CA ARG A 527 -39.88 22.33 -7.69
C ARG A 527 -40.62 21.16 -7.03
N PHE A 528 -40.14 20.64 -5.90
CA PHE A 528 -40.90 19.67 -5.08
C PHE A 528 -41.90 20.38 -4.14
N LEU A 529 -41.58 21.59 -3.68
CA LEU A 529 -42.49 22.46 -2.93
C LEU A 529 -43.45 23.25 -3.85
N VAL A 530 -44.19 22.54 -4.71
CA VAL A 530 -45.40 23.11 -5.33
C VAL A 530 -46.51 23.10 -4.27
N PRO A 531 -47.16 24.23 -3.94
CA PRO A 531 -48.14 24.26 -2.86
C PRO A 531 -49.36 23.39 -3.17
N MET A 532 -49.54 22.35 -2.37
CA MET A 532 -50.84 21.69 -2.23
C MET A 532 -51.83 22.71 -1.63
N TRP A 533 -53.06 22.74 -2.15
CA TRP A 533 -54.16 23.63 -1.74
C TRP A 533 -54.05 25.14 -2.07
N ARG A 534 -54.79 25.57 -3.12
CA ARG A 534 -55.86 26.59 -3.02
C ARG A 534 -56.63 26.78 -4.34
N TRP A 535 -57.42 25.77 -4.75
CA TRP A 535 -58.42 25.92 -5.83
C TRP A 535 -59.81 26.32 -5.28
N GLY A 536 -59.84 27.38 -4.48
CA GLY A 536 -61.07 28.03 -4.06
C GLY A 536 -61.57 29.04 -5.11
N ARG A 537 -62.88 29.01 -5.43
CA ARG A 537 -63.60 30.05 -6.19
C ARG A 537 -63.14 30.34 -7.64
N LYS A 538 -63.07 29.33 -8.51
CA LYS A 538 -63.30 29.51 -9.98
C LYS A 538 -64.26 28.49 -10.63
N ARG A 539 -65.12 27.84 -9.85
CA ARG A 539 -66.13 26.86 -10.32
C ARG A 539 -67.37 27.49 -10.99
N PHE A 540 -67.25 28.67 -11.61
CA PHE A 540 -68.39 29.46 -12.10
C PHE A 540 -68.28 29.96 -13.56
N LEU A 541 -67.21 29.60 -14.29
CA LEU A 541 -67.02 30.02 -15.69
C LEU A 541 -66.90 28.87 -16.71
N PHE A 542 -66.93 27.60 -16.28
CA PHE A 542 -66.73 26.43 -17.17
C PHE A 542 -68.02 25.62 -17.45
N HIS A 543 -69.19 26.17 -17.10
CA HIS A 543 -70.50 25.55 -17.35
C HIS A 543 -71.46 26.46 -18.13
N PHE A 544 -70.94 27.51 -18.77
CA PHE A 544 -71.74 28.45 -19.56
C PHE A 544 -71.29 28.61 -21.03
N MET A 545 -70.30 27.83 -21.49
CA MET A 545 -69.71 28.00 -22.83
C MET A 545 -69.53 26.73 -23.68
N ASN A 546 -69.77 25.53 -23.15
CA ASN A 546 -69.70 24.25 -23.90
C ASN A 546 -71.00 23.43 -23.78
N GLY A 547 -72.15 24.11 -23.84
CA GLY A 547 -73.44 23.48 -24.13
C GLY A 547 -73.72 23.49 -25.63
N HIS A 548 -74.21 22.38 -26.19
CA HIS A 548 -74.35 22.10 -27.63
C HIS A 548 -72.98 22.01 -28.36
N LEU A 549 -72.54 20.85 -28.82
CA LEU A 549 -73.20 20.08 -29.89
C LEU A 549 -73.22 18.56 -29.63
N ASN A 550 -74.06 17.87 -30.40
CA ASN A 550 -74.31 16.42 -30.36
C ASN A 550 -74.48 15.93 -31.81
N VAL A 551 -74.68 14.62 -32.03
CA VAL A 551 -74.86 13.94 -33.35
C VAL A 551 -73.55 13.72 -34.14
N LYS A 552 -73.26 12.57 -34.76
CA LYS A 552 -73.56 11.13 -34.48
C LYS A 552 -72.81 10.25 -35.51
N SER A 553 -72.58 8.97 -35.17
CA SER A 553 -72.65 7.82 -36.08
C SER A 553 -71.87 7.83 -37.42
N LYS A 554 -70.82 7.02 -37.48
CA LYS A 554 -70.96 5.67 -38.06
C LYS A 554 -69.99 4.69 -37.42
#